data_AF-A0A4P9YJ09-F1
#
_entry.id   AF-A0A4P9YJ09-F1
#
_cell.length_a   1.000
_cell.length_b   1.000
_cell.length_c   1.000
_cell.angle_alpha   90.00
_cell.angle_beta   90.00
_cell.angle_gamma   90.00
#
_symmetry.space_group_name_H-M   'P 1'
#
loop_
_entity.id
_entity.type
_entity.pdbx_description
1 polymer ?
#
loop_
_entity_poly.entity_id
_entity_poly.type
_entity_poly.pdbx_seq_one_letter_code
_entity_poly.pdbx_strand_id
1 'polypeptide(L)'
;MELNLRLQDLEKKFTNLEKDLQIFKTNLKKLSLQPINDIEETFKIYTNDELESFNDVKLGREINSLEEKIKSLNPNLSVLNEYKKKNLEYLNLSKNLTEFQLKCDNAKANYDSLVKNRYDEFMHGFSLISQKLKEMYQLITLGGNAELELVDSLDPFSEGIIFSVMPPKKSWKNISNLSGGEKTLSSLALVFALHHYKPTPLYVMDEIDAALDFRNVSIVANYIKERTRNAQFIIISLRNNMFELANRLVGIYKTHNATKSITIDPFAIQS
;
A
#
# COMPACT_ATOMS: atom_id res chain seq x y z
N MET A 1 -60.15 -90.31 12.80
CA MET A 1 -59.92 -89.42 11.63
C MET A 1 -59.92 -87.95 12.02
N GLU A 2 -60.87 -87.48 12.83
CA GLU A 2 -61.00 -86.06 13.22
C GLU A 2 -59.80 -85.49 14.01
N LEU A 3 -59.20 -86.28 14.90
CA LEU A 3 -58.03 -85.87 15.68
C LEU A 3 -56.78 -85.64 14.80
N ASN A 4 -56.56 -86.50 13.80
CA ASN A 4 -55.44 -86.39 12.88
C ASN A 4 -55.58 -85.20 11.92
N LEU A 5 -56.82 -84.86 11.52
CA LEU A 5 -57.10 -83.66 10.73
C LEU A 5 -56.82 -82.39 11.54
N ARG A 6 -57.20 -82.34 12.82
CA ARG A 6 -56.83 -81.22 13.71
C ARG A 6 -55.32 -81.12 13.96
N LEU A 7 -54.64 -82.25 14.08
CA LEU A 7 -53.17 -82.28 14.23
C LEU A 7 -52.47 -81.74 12.97
N GLN A 8 -52.88 -82.17 11.78
CA GLN A 8 -52.35 -81.61 10.53
C GLN A 8 -52.65 -80.11 10.36
N ASP A 9 -53.81 -79.65 10.81
CA ASP A 9 -54.18 -78.23 10.72
C ASP A 9 -53.38 -77.37 11.74
N LEU A 10 -53.10 -77.93 12.92
CA LEU A 10 -52.22 -77.32 13.92
C LEU A 10 -50.76 -77.29 13.45
N GLU A 11 -50.25 -78.35 12.82
CA GLU A 11 -48.91 -78.39 12.24
C GLU A 11 -48.77 -77.37 11.10
N LYS A 12 -49.80 -77.22 10.25
CA LYS A 12 -49.82 -76.16 9.23
C LYS A 12 -49.82 -74.76 9.84
N LYS A 13 -50.57 -74.54 10.92
CA LYS A 13 -50.55 -73.25 11.65
C LYS A 13 -49.20 -72.99 12.29
N PHE A 14 -48.58 -74.01 12.89
CA PHE A 14 -47.27 -73.90 13.53
C PHE A 14 -46.18 -73.57 12.51
N THR A 15 -46.16 -74.29 11.37
CA THR A 15 -45.20 -74.04 10.29
C THR A 15 -45.40 -72.66 9.64
N ASN A 16 -46.63 -72.14 9.57
CA ASN A 16 -46.89 -70.77 9.13
C ASN A 16 -46.40 -69.74 10.15
N LEU A 17 -46.68 -69.94 11.44
CA LEU A 17 -46.17 -69.08 12.53
C LEU A 17 -44.64 -69.06 12.58
N GLU A 18 -43.98 -70.20 12.34
CA GLU A 18 -42.52 -70.27 12.25
C GLU A 18 -41.98 -69.48 11.06
N LYS A 19 -42.63 -69.53 9.90
CA LYS A 19 -42.27 -68.74 8.72
C LYS A 19 -42.45 -67.25 9.00
N ASP A 20 -43.57 -66.86 9.60
CA ASP A 20 -43.83 -65.46 9.96
C ASP A 20 -42.80 -64.95 10.97
N LEU A 21 -42.45 -65.75 11.98
CA LEU A 21 -41.36 -65.44 12.92
C LEU A 21 -40.01 -65.27 12.22
N GLN A 22 -39.70 -66.10 11.21
CA GLN A 22 -38.49 -65.91 10.43
C GLN A 22 -38.52 -64.60 9.63
N ILE A 23 -39.65 -64.26 9.02
CA ILE A 23 -39.83 -63.00 8.28
C ILE A 23 -39.63 -61.82 9.22
N PHE A 24 -40.29 -61.79 10.39
CA PHE A 24 -40.12 -60.72 11.37
C PHE A 24 -38.68 -60.61 11.88
N LYS A 25 -38.00 -61.73 12.15
CA LYS A 25 -36.57 -61.73 12.51
C LYS A 25 -35.68 -61.17 11.40
N THR A 26 -35.97 -61.48 10.14
CA THR A 26 -35.20 -60.92 9.01
C THR A 26 -35.45 -59.42 8.82
N ASN A 27 -36.67 -58.94 9.03
CA ASN A 27 -37.00 -57.52 8.97
C ASN A 27 -36.36 -56.74 10.13
N LEU A 28 -36.38 -57.29 11.35
CA LEU A 28 -35.67 -56.73 12.52
C LEU A 28 -34.17 -56.57 12.26
N LYS A 29 -33.52 -57.54 11.59
CA LYS A 29 -32.10 -57.43 11.24
C LYS A 29 -31.80 -56.37 10.18
N LYS A 30 -32.77 -56.02 9.33
CA LYS A 30 -32.61 -54.99 8.29
C LYS A 30 -32.81 -53.57 8.83
N LEU A 31 -33.53 -53.44 9.94
CA LEU A 31 -33.71 -52.17 10.63
C LEU A 31 -32.37 -51.75 11.24
N SER A 32 -31.84 -50.63 10.75
CA SER A 32 -30.66 -49.98 11.31
C SER A 32 -30.99 -48.51 11.50
N LEU A 33 -30.58 -47.95 12.64
CA LEU A 33 -30.73 -46.52 12.89
C LEU A 33 -29.64 -45.80 12.11
N GLN A 34 -30.02 -44.80 11.33
CA GLN A 34 -29.05 -43.93 10.68
C GLN A 34 -28.46 -43.00 11.75
N PRO A 35 -27.14 -42.98 11.95
CA PRO A 35 -26.53 -42.13 12.94
C PRO A 35 -26.74 -40.66 12.53
N ILE A 36 -27.45 -39.91 13.38
CA ILE A 36 -27.56 -38.47 13.28
C ILE A 36 -26.70 -37.91 14.42
N ASN A 37 -25.66 -37.14 14.07
CA ASN A 37 -24.72 -36.51 15.01
C ASN A 37 -23.96 -37.46 15.96
N ASP A 38 -23.48 -38.61 15.49
CA ASP A 38 -22.66 -39.54 16.28
C ASP A 38 -23.34 -40.09 17.56
N ILE A 39 -24.67 -39.99 17.66
CA ILE A 39 -25.44 -40.60 18.74
C ILE A 39 -25.79 -42.03 18.30
N GLU A 40 -25.15 -43.02 18.91
CA GLU A 40 -25.52 -44.43 18.78
C GLU A 40 -26.77 -44.71 19.60
N GLU A 41 -27.94 -44.39 19.06
CA GLU A 41 -29.19 -44.88 19.64
C GLU A 41 -29.33 -46.38 19.35
N THR A 42 -29.53 -47.18 20.41
CA THR A 42 -29.87 -48.60 20.29
C THR A 42 -31.39 -48.77 20.31
N PHE A 43 -31.94 -49.64 19.47
CA PHE A 43 -33.35 -50.01 19.56
C PHE A 43 -33.70 -50.50 20.98
N LYS A 44 -34.75 -49.94 21.57
CA LYS A 44 -35.27 -50.42 22.86
C LYS A 44 -35.79 -51.84 22.70
N ILE A 45 -35.25 -52.78 23.49
CA ILE A 45 -35.70 -54.18 23.54
C ILE A 45 -36.74 -54.27 24.66
N TYR A 46 -37.97 -54.61 24.30
CA TYR A 46 -39.08 -54.75 25.25
C TYR A 46 -39.07 -56.13 25.92
N THR A 47 -39.40 -56.18 27.21
CA THR A 47 -39.56 -57.44 27.96
C THR A 47 -40.93 -58.09 27.70
N ASN A 48 -41.04 -59.41 27.91
CA ASN A 48 -42.27 -60.19 27.62
C ASN A 48 -43.52 -59.63 28.33
N ASP A 49 -43.39 -59.13 29.56
CA ASP A 49 -44.52 -58.56 30.32
C ASP A 49 -45.03 -57.23 29.73
N GLU A 50 -44.14 -56.48 29.07
CA GLU A 50 -44.52 -55.22 28.39
C GLU A 50 -45.21 -55.53 27.06
N LEU A 51 -44.77 -56.57 26.35
CA LEU A 51 -45.35 -57.07 25.09
C LEU A 51 -46.82 -57.49 25.23
N GLU A 52 -47.21 -58.10 26.35
CA GLU A 52 -48.60 -58.48 26.62
C GLU A 52 -49.54 -57.29 26.86
N SER A 53 -48.99 -56.13 27.26
CA SER A 53 -49.76 -54.90 27.46
C SER A 53 -50.03 -54.12 26.16
N PHE A 54 -49.33 -54.48 25.07
CA PHE A 54 -49.50 -53.86 23.77
C PHE A 54 -50.72 -54.43 23.05
N ASN A 55 -51.59 -53.53 22.58
CA ASN A 55 -52.73 -53.89 21.77
C ASN A 55 -52.35 -53.76 20.29
N ASP A 56 -52.26 -54.89 19.59
CA ASP A 56 -51.94 -54.98 18.15
C ASP A 56 -52.79 -54.02 17.30
N VAL A 57 -54.05 -53.82 17.68
CA VAL A 57 -54.98 -52.95 16.94
C VAL A 57 -54.61 -51.47 17.11
N LYS A 58 -54.12 -51.05 18.28
CA LYS A 58 -53.68 -49.67 18.52
C LYS A 58 -52.34 -49.40 17.83
N LEU A 59 -51.40 -50.33 17.93
CA LEU A 59 -50.11 -50.25 17.24
C LEU A 59 -50.29 -50.19 15.73
N GLY A 60 -51.14 -51.02 15.15
CA GLY A 60 -51.44 -50.98 13.71
C GLY A 60 -52.03 -49.64 13.25
N ARG A 61 -52.87 -49.00 14.07
CA ARG A 61 -53.40 -47.65 13.79
C ARG A 61 -52.33 -46.57 13.89
N GLU A 62 -51.46 -46.65 14.89
CA GLU A 62 -50.34 -45.71 15.04
C GLU A 62 -49.38 -45.83 13.87
N ILE A 63 -49.00 -47.04 13.48
CA ILE A 63 -48.16 -47.32 12.31
C ILE A 63 -48.80 -46.72 11.05
N ASN A 64 -50.08 -47.00 10.79
CA ASN A 64 -50.76 -46.43 9.61
C ASN A 64 -50.81 -44.90 9.64
N SER A 65 -51.07 -44.29 10.81
CA SER A 65 -51.07 -42.82 10.96
C SER A 65 -49.70 -42.20 10.73
N LEU A 66 -48.62 -42.89 11.14
CA LEU A 66 -47.25 -42.47 10.94
C LEU A 66 -46.81 -42.67 9.49
N GLU A 67 -47.22 -43.75 8.84
CA GLU A 67 -46.99 -43.99 7.41
C GLU A 67 -47.71 -42.95 6.54
N GLU A 68 -48.94 -42.56 6.88
CA GLU A 68 -49.66 -41.48 6.20
C GLU A 68 -48.97 -40.13 6.38
N LYS A 69 -48.48 -39.83 7.60
CA LYS A 69 -47.66 -38.64 7.86
C LYS A 69 -46.35 -38.66 7.06
N ILE A 70 -45.68 -39.79 6.97
CA ILE A 70 -44.43 -39.92 6.20
C ILE A 70 -44.71 -39.72 4.71
N LYS A 71 -45.79 -40.31 4.19
CA LYS A 71 -46.21 -40.14 2.78
C LYS A 71 -46.59 -38.69 2.47
N SER A 72 -47.27 -37.99 3.39
CA SER A 72 -47.64 -36.59 3.18
C SER A 72 -46.45 -35.64 3.25
N LEU A 73 -45.40 -36.00 4.00
CA LEU A 73 -44.20 -35.17 4.17
C LEU A 73 -43.25 -35.13 2.96
N ASN A 74 -43.42 -36.02 1.96
CA ASN A 74 -42.60 -36.18 0.73
C ASN A 74 -41.34 -35.29 0.65
N PRO A 75 -40.32 -35.53 1.49
CA PRO A 75 -39.22 -34.60 1.65
C PRO A 75 -38.30 -34.65 0.44
N ASN A 76 -37.95 -33.49 -0.11
CA ASN A 76 -37.01 -33.42 -1.22
C ASN A 76 -35.57 -33.63 -0.71
N LEU A 77 -35.09 -34.87 -0.79
CA LEU A 77 -33.73 -35.25 -0.39
C LEU A 77 -32.63 -34.64 -1.29
N SER A 78 -32.98 -34.06 -2.45
CA SER A 78 -32.05 -33.30 -3.30
C SER A 78 -31.46 -32.08 -2.59
N VAL A 79 -32.25 -31.46 -1.69
CA VAL A 79 -31.87 -30.24 -0.97
C VAL A 79 -30.62 -30.44 -0.11
N LEU A 80 -30.43 -31.63 0.46
CA LEU A 80 -29.22 -31.96 1.23
C LEU A 80 -27.96 -31.93 0.36
N ASN A 81 -28.04 -32.43 -0.87
CA ASN A 81 -26.92 -32.44 -1.81
C ASN A 81 -26.65 -31.04 -2.37
N GLU A 82 -27.70 -30.27 -2.68
CA GLU A 82 -27.59 -28.87 -3.10
C GLU A 82 -26.98 -27.99 -2.00
N TYR A 83 -27.42 -28.18 -0.74
CA TYR A 83 -26.84 -27.50 0.41
C TYR A 83 -25.36 -27.81 0.57
N LYS A 84 -24.95 -29.09 0.49
CA LYS A 84 -23.53 -29.48 0.55
C LYS A 84 -22.70 -28.78 -0.54
N LYS A 85 -23.19 -28.74 -1.79
CA LYS A 85 -22.52 -28.04 -2.89
C LYS A 85 -22.41 -26.53 -2.63
N LYS A 86 -23.51 -25.88 -2.24
CA LYS A 86 -23.53 -24.44 -1.96
C LYS A 86 -22.68 -24.05 -0.76
N ASN A 87 -22.63 -24.89 0.27
CA ASN A 87 -21.77 -24.67 1.43
C ASN A 87 -20.28 -24.73 1.04
N LEU A 88 -19.87 -25.68 0.19
CA LEU A 88 -18.50 -25.74 -0.33
C LEU A 88 -18.15 -24.50 -1.18
N GLU A 89 -19.05 -24.07 -2.07
CA GLU A 89 -18.88 -22.82 -2.83
C GLU A 89 -18.72 -21.60 -1.91
N TYR A 90 -19.59 -21.50 -0.90
CA TYR A 90 -19.55 -20.43 0.09
C TYR A 90 -18.22 -20.41 0.86
N LEU A 91 -17.75 -21.56 1.34
CA LEU A 91 -16.48 -21.67 2.06
C LEU A 91 -15.30 -21.24 1.18
N ASN A 92 -15.29 -21.62 -0.11
CA ASN A 92 -14.24 -21.21 -1.04
C ASN A 92 -14.29 -19.69 -1.32
N LEU A 93 -15.48 -19.13 -1.52
CA LEU A 93 -15.64 -17.68 -1.73
C LEU A 93 -15.23 -16.89 -0.49
N SER A 94 -15.59 -17.36 0.71
CA SER A 94 -15.21 -16.73 1.98
C SER A 94 -13.68 -16.71 2.17
N LYS A 95 -13.00 -17.81 1.83
CA LYS A 95 -11.53 -17.87 1.83
C LYS A 95 -10.94 -16.87 0.84
N ASN A 96 -11.42 -16.86 -0.40
CA ASN A 96 -10.93 -15.93 -1.44
C ASN A 96 -11.13 -14.46 -1.05
N LEU A 97 -12.28 -14.12 -0.46
CA LEU A 97 -12.54 -12.77 0.04
C LEU A 97 -11.57 -12.38 1.15
N THR A 98 -11.31 -13.30 2.10
CA THR A 98 -10.37 -13.06 3.19
C THR A 98 -8.95 -12.82 2.65
N GLU A 99 -8.50 -13.63 1.68
CA GLU A 99 -7.21 -13.45 1.02
C GLU A 99 -7.12 -12.13 0.24
N PHE A 100 -8.19 -11.76 -0.47
CA PHE A 100 -8.25 -10.49 -1.19
C PHE A 100 -8.20 -9.30 -0.25
N GLN A 101 -8.93 -9.37 0.86
CA GLN A 101 -8.96 -8.33 1.88
C GLN A 101 -7.58 -8.15 2.53
N LEU A 102 -6.90 -9.25 2.84
CA LEU A 102 -5.52 -9.22 3.34
C LEU A 102 -4.54 -8.60 2.31
N LYS A 103 -4.71 -8.87 1.01
CA LYS A 103 -3.93 -8.22 -0.05
C LYS A 103 -4.20 -6.71 -0.12
N CYS A 104 -5.46 -6.29 -0.01
CA CYS A 104 -5.84 -4.87 0.03
C CYS A 104 -5.24 -4.16 1.24
N ASP A 105 -5.32 -4.78 2.43
CA ASP A 105 -4.77 -4.22 3.66
C ASP A 105 -3.25 -4.08 3.57
N ASN A 106 -2.55 -5.09 3.04
CA ASN A 106 -1.11 -5.01 2.79
C ASN A 106 -0.75 -3.92 1.77
N ALA A 107 -1.52 -3.80 0.68
CA ALA A 107 -1.31 -2.76 -0.33
C ALA A 107 -1.51 -1.36 0.27
N LYS A 108 -2.52 -1.19 1.14
CA LYS A 108 -2.79 0.07 1.83
C LYS A 108 -1.69 0.41 2.84
N ALA A 109 -1.23 -0.56 3.64
CA ALA A 109 -0.11 -0.36 4.55
C ALA A 109 1.18 0.03 3.82
N ASN A 110 1.46 -0.60 2.68
CA ASN A 110 2.59 -0.22 1.83
C ASN A 110 2.44 1.19 1.28
N TYR A 111 1.26 1.55 0.79
CA TYR A 111 0.97 2.91 0.32
C TYR A 111 1.19 3.95 1.43
N ASP A 112 0.65 3.72 2.62
CA ASP A 112 0.80 4.63 3.76
C ASP A 112 2.27 4.78 4.18
N SER A 113 3.04 3.68 4.14
CA SER A 113 4.49 3.71 4.41
C SER A 113 5.27 4.53 3.37
N LEU A 114 4.91 4.42 2.08
CA LEU A 114 5.55 5.18 1.01
C LEU A 114 5.21 6.67 1.08
N VAL A 115 3.95 7.00 1.40
CA VAL A 115 3.52 8.40 1.61
C VAL A 115 4.31 9.02 2.76
N LYS A 116 4.47 8.29 3.87
CA LYS A 116 5.26 8.76 5.01
C LYS A 116 6.73 8.95 4.65
N ASN A 117 7.35 7.95 4.02
CA ASN A 117 8.75 8.06 3.60
C ASN A 117 8.97 9.24 2.64
N ARG A 118 8.08 9.44 1.68
CA ARG A 118 8.11 10.59 0.76
C ARG A 118 8.03 11.92 1.51
N TYR A 119 7.14 12.02 2.50
CA TYR A 119 6.99 13.22 3.32
C TYR A 119 8.25 13.49 4.14
N ASP A 120 8.77 12.47 4.82
CA ASP A 120 9.95 12.59 5.69
C ASP A 120 11.19 12.99 4.90
N GLU A 121 11.44 12.37 3.74
CA GLU A 121 12.54 12.73 2.83
C GLU A 121 12.41 14.16 2.30
N PHE A 122 11.19 14.55 1.89
CA PHE A 122 10.93 15.90 1.39
C PHE A 122 11.18 16.95 2.49
N MET A 123 10.63 16.75 3.69
CA MET A 123 10.77 17.70 4.79
C MET A 123 12.22 17.81 5.27
N HIS A 124 12.96 16.69 5.29
CA HIS A 124 14.37 16.70 5.62
C HIS A 124 15.17 17.55 4.60
N GLY A 125 14.98 17.31 3.31
CA GLY A 125 15.62 18.08 2.25
C GLY A 125 15.22 19.55 2.26
N PHE A 126 13.93 19.83 2.43
CA PHE A 126 13.38 21.19 2.49
C PHE A 126 13.96 22.00 3.65
N SER A 127 14.05 21.41 4.84
CA SER A 127 14.65 22.06 6.01
C SER A 127 16.12 22.40 5.79
N LEU A 128 16.89 21.45 5.22
CA LEU A 128 18.30 21.65 4.94
C LEU A 128 18.53 22.73 3.88
N ILE A 129 17.74 22.72 2.80
CA ILE A 129 17.81 23.75 1.74
C ILE A 129 17.40 25.12 2.29
N SER A 130 16.36 25.21 3.11
CA SER A 130 15.89 26.46 3.71
C SER A 130 16.94 27.07 4.64
N GLN A 131 17.58 26.25 5.49
CA GLN A 131 18.68 26.71 6.33
C GLN A 131 19.85 27.23 5.50
N LYS A 132 20.26 26.48 4.46
CA LYS A 132 21.38 26.88 3.61
C LYS A 132 21.08 28.10 2.77
N LEU A 133 19.85 28.25 2.29
CA LEU A 133 19.41 29.45 1.58
C LEU A 133 19.58 30.69 2.46
N LYS A 134 19.15 30.62 3.72
CA LYS A 134 19.31 31.71 4.69
C LYS A 134 20.77 32.08 4.91
N GLU A 135 21.63 31.08 5.14
CA GLU A 135 23.08 31.27 5.30
C GLU A 135 23.70 31.90 4.04
N MET A 136 23.38 31.38 2.84
CA MET A 136 23.95 31.86 1.57
C MET A 136 23.47 33.26 1.22
N TYR A 137 22.19 33.56 1.45
CA TYR A 137 21.66 34.90 1.21
C TYR A 137 22.38 35.91 2.10
N GLN A 138 22.45 35.66 3.41
CA GLN A 138 23.12 36.55 4.36
C GLN A 138 24.61 36.75 4.04
N LEU A 139 25.30 35.71 3.58
CA LEU A 139 26.69 35.79 3.15
C LEU A 139 26.85 36.73 1.94
N ILE A 140 25.95 36.63 0.95
CA ILE A 140 26.03 37.40 -0.29
C ILE A 140 25.62 38.87 -0.08
N THR A 141 24.54 39.13 0.65
CA THR A 141 24.01 40.49 0.87
C THR A 141 24.65 41.23 2.04
N LEU A 142 25.44 40.54 2.88
CA LEU A 142 25.96 41.04 4.15
C LEU A 142 24.84 41.61 5.06
N GLY A 143 23.66 40.99 5.02
CA GLY A 143 22.48 41.38 5.80
C GLY A 143 21.14 41.03 5.14
N GLY A 144 20.03 41.21 5.86
CA GLY A 144 18.73 40.75 5.37
C GLY A 144 18.50 39.26 5.65
N ASN A 145 17.46 38.69 5.04
CA ASN A 145 17.05 37.31 5.28
C ASN A 145 16.30 36.74 4.06
N ALA A 146 16.31 35.42 3.91
CA ALA A 146 15.61 34.70 2.85
C ALA A 146 15.03 33.42 3.44
N GLU A 147 13.79 33.10 3.07
CA GLU A 147 13.05 31.99 3.65
C GLU A 147 12.14 31.31 2.61
N LEU A 148 12.07 29.98 2.69
CA LEU A 148 11.13 29.16 1.94
C LEU A 148 10.03 28.72 2.89
N GLU A 149 8.79 29.03 2.53
CA GLU A 149 7.61 28.68 3.31
C GLU A 149 6.71 27.75 2.48
N LEU A 150 6.18 26.72 3.11
CA LEU A 150 5.14 25.88 2.52
C LEU A 150 3.81 26.63 2.58
N VAL A 151 3.05 26.62 1.49
CA VAL A 151 1.71 27.21 1.49
C VAL A 151 0.78 26.42 2.40
N ASP A 152 0.84 25.08 2.29
CA ASP A 152 0.17 24.16 3.19
C ASP A 152 1.21 23.35 3.97
N SER A 153 1.14 23.44 5.30
CA SER A 153 2.03 22.71 6.22
C SER A 153 1.60 21.26 6.46
N LEU A 154 0.33 20.93 6.19
CA LEU A 154 -0.21 19.58 6.33
C LEU A 154 0.09 18.73 5.10
N ASP A 155 -0.04 19.30 3.90
CA ASP A 155 0.35 18.65 2.64
C ASP A 155 1.30 19.53 1.80
N PRO A 156 2.62 19.30 1.85
CA PRO A 156 3.58 20.11 1.10
C PRO A 156 3.47 19.94 -0.43
N PHE A 157 2.68 18.98 -0.92
CA PHE A 157 2.59 18.64 -2.35
C PHE A 157 1.38 19.27 -3.06
N SER A 158 0.47 19.93 -2.34
CA SER A 158 -0.80 20.44 -2.88
C SER A 158 -0.68 21.86 -3.46
N GLU A 159 -0.21 22.82 -2.66
CA GLU A 159 -0.24 24.26 -3.01
C GLU A 159 1.15 24.87 -3.32
N GLY A 160 2.23 24.12 -3.06
CA GLY A 160 3.60 24.50 -3.43
C GLY A 160 4.35 25.30 -2.35
N ILE A 161 5.37 26.06 -2.80
CA ILE A 161 6.35 26.76 -1.94
C ILE A 161 6.37 28.25 -2.29
N ILE A 162 6.34 29.10 -1.26
CA ILE A 162 6.54 30.53 -1.36
C ILE A 162 7.99 30.87 -1.05
N PHE A 163 8.62 31.63 -1.95
CA PHE A 163 9.95 32.19 -1.72
C PHE A 163 9.85 33.67 -1.31
N SER A 164 10.13 33.92 -0.03
CA SER A 164 10.07 35.23 0.61
C SER A 164 11.47 35.72 0.95
N VAL A 165 11.72 37.00 0.70
CA VAL A 165 13.03 37.62 0.92
C VAL A 165 12.83 38.96 1.63
N MET A 166 13.71 39.23 2.59
CA MET A 166 13.85 40.50 3.29
C MET A 166 15.20 41.12 2.93
N PRO A 167 15.25 42.01 1.93
CA PRO A 167 16.46 42.75 1.62
C PRO A 167 16.93 43.59 2.83
N PRO A 168 18.22 43.93 2.92
CA PRO A 168 18.74 44.71 4.04
C PRO A 168 17.98 46.04 4.17
N LYS A 169 17.49 46.32 5.38
CA LYS A 169 16.70 47.52 5.73
C LYS A 169 15.34 47.63 5.01
N LYS A 170 14.79 46.53 4.49
CA LYS A 170 13.45 46.48 3.87
C LYS A 170 12.57 45.42 4.56
N SER A 171 11.26 45.46 4.28
CA SER A 171 10.31 44.45 4.73
C SER A 171 10.36 43.18 3.86
N TRP A 172 9.77 42.10 4.38
CA TRP A 172 9.54 40.86 3.65
C TRP A 172 8.71 41.09 2.39
N LYS A 173 9.17 40.53 1.28
CA LYS A 173 8.48 40.54 -0.01
C LYS A 173 8.64 39.20 -0.71
N ASN A 174 7.61 38.79 -1.43
CA ASN A 174 7.70 37.66 -2.35
C ASN A 174 8.69 38.00 -3.48
N ILE A 175 9.46 37.01 -3.94
CA ILE A 175 10.45 37.16 -5.02
C ILE A 175 9.87 37.84 -6.27
N SER A 176 8.61 37.58 -6.63
CA SER A 176 7.94 38.19 -7.78
C SER A 176 7.89 39.71 -7.72
N ASN A 177 7.88 40.28 -6.51
CA ASN A 177 7.75 41.72 -6.25
C ASN A 177 9.09 42.42 -5.96
N LEU A 178 10.22 41.72 -6.12
CA LEU A 178 11.57 42.27 -5.95
C LEU A 178 12.07 43.01 -7.20
N SER A 179 13.05 43.89 -7.01
CA SER A 179 13.77 44.51 -8.14
C SER A 179 14.61 43.49 -8.91
N GLY A 180 14.99 43.80 -10.16
CA GLY A 180 15.76 42.87 -11.01
C GLY A 180 17.04 42.35 -10.35
N GLY A 181 17.85 43.25 -9.77
CA GLY A 181 19.09 42.84 -9.07
C GLY A 181 18.84 41.99 -7.82
N GLU A 182 17.81 42.33 -7.04
CA GLU A 182 17.41 41.55 -5.86
C GLU A 182 16.89 40.16 -6.26
N LYS A 183 16.16 40.04 -7.37
CA LYS A 183 15.72 38.75 -7.92
C LYS A 183 16.90 37.88 -8.32
N THR A 184 17.88 38.42 -9.05
CA THR A 184 19.07 37.67 -9.46
C THR A 184 19.85 37.18 -8.25
N LEU A 185 20.05 38.04 -7.24
CA LEU A 185 20.80 37.69 -6.04
C LEU A 185 20.11 36.59 -5.22
N SER A 186 18.79 36.72 -5.04
CA SER A 186 17.98 35.75 -4.29
C SER A 186 17.94 34.40 -5.01
N SER A 187 17.84 34.42 -6.35
CA SER A 187 17.87 33.21 -7.18
C SER A 187 19.23 32.52 -7.10
N LEU A 188 20.32 33.30 -7.17
CA LEU A 188 21.68 32.77 -7.06
C LEU A 188 21.93 32.13 -5.68
N ALA A 189 21.43 32.74 -4.60
CA ALA A 189 21.50 32.18 -3.26
C ALA A 189 20.78 30.82 -3.17
N LEU A 190 19.60 30.69 -3.80
CA LEU A 190 18.86 29.44 -3.86
C LEU A 190 19.60 28.37 -4.67
N VAL A 191 20.18 28.74 -5.81
CA VAL A 191 21.00 27.84 -6.63
C VAL A 191 22.20 27.31 -5.83
N PHE A 192 22.91 28.17 -5.10
CA PHE A 192 24.00 27.74 -4.22
C PHE A 192 23.56 26.87 -3.05
N ALA A 193 22.38 27.13 -2.46
CA ALA A 193 21.80 26.27 -1.43
C ALA A 193 21.49 24.87 -1.96
N LEU A 194 20.92 24.77 -3.16
CA LEU A 194 20.67 23.50 -3.84
C LEU A 194 21.98 22.76 -4.18
N HIS A 195 23.02 23.47 -4.60
CA HIS A 195 24.34 22.89 -4.82
C HIS A 195 24.97 22.35 -3.54
N HIS A 196 24.71 22.98 -2.39
CA HIS A 196 25.16 22.46 -1.11
C HIS A 196 24.43 21.16 -0.74
N TYR A 197 23.12 21.10 -1.00
CA TYR A 197 22.33 19.90 -0.74
C TYR A 197 22.77 18.71 -1.59
N LYS A 198 23.01 18.94 -2.88
CA LYS A 198 23.44 17.91 -3.83
C LYS A 198 24.62 18.43 -4.68
N PRO A 199 25.87 18.22 -4.23
CA PRO A 199 27.03 18.67 -4.98
C PRO A 199 27.16 17.89 -6.29
N THR A 200 27.44 18.61 -7.39
CA THR A 200 27.72 18.04 -8.70
C THR A 200 29.16 18.36 -9.10
N PRO A 201 29.83 17.48 -9.86
CA PRO A 201 31.26 17.63 -10.15
C PRO A 201 31.57 18.77 -11.12
N LEU A 202 30.60 19.25 -11.91
CA LEU A 202 30.77 20.29 -12.92
C LEU A 202 29.64 21.31 -12.85
N TYR A 203 29.99 22.59 -12.93
CA TYR A 203 29.08 23.72 -12.98
C TYR A 203 29.46 24.65 -14.14
N VAL A 204 28.46 25.07 -14.91
CA VAL A 204 28.60 26.06 -15.99
C VAL A 204 27.67 27.22 -15.70
N MET A 205 28.21 28.44 -15.62
CA MET A 205 27.49 29.66 -15.28
C MET A 205 27.77 30.72 -16.34
N ASP A 206 26.71 31.25 -16.96
CA ASP A 206 26.80 32.24 -18.03
C ASP A 206 26.21 33.58 -17.57
N GLU A 207 27.03 34.63 -17.60
CA GLU A 207 26.67 36.03 -17.28
C GLU A 207 25.89 36.23 -15.97
N ILE A 208 26.14 35.39 -14.96
CA ILE A 208 25.45 35.43 -13.67
C ILE A 208 25.65 36.75 -12.89
N ASP A 209 26.67 37.51 -13.28
CA ASP A 209 27.12 38.74 -12.64
C ASP A 209 26.66 40.02 -13.37
N ALA A 210 25.93 39.90 -14.48
CA ALA A 210 25.45 41.04 -15.27
C ALA A 210 24.58 42.01 -14.43
N ALA A 211 23.69 41.46 -13.59
CA ALA A 211 22.77 42.22 -12.75
C ALA A 211 23.31 42.52 -11.33
N LEU A 212 24.58 42.19 -11.06
CA LEU A 212 25.20 42.34 -9.74
C LEU A 212 26.09 43.59 -9.65
N ASP A 213 26.13 44.20 -8.46
CA ASP A 213 27.05 45.30 -8.12
C ASP A 213 28.45 44.75 -7.80
N PHE A 214 29.49 45.56 -8.01
CA PHE A 214 30.92 45.21 -7.85
C PHE A 214 31.22 44.49 -6.53
N ARG A 215 30.62 44.95 -5.42
CA ARG A 215 30.80 44.35 -4.09
C ARG A 215 30.25 42.92 -4.03
N ASN A 216 29.03 42.71 -4.51
CA ASN A 216 28.37 41.41 -4.49
C ASN A 216 29.08 40.43 -5.43
N VAL A 217 29.53 40.90 -6.60
CA VAL A 217 30.33 40.10 -7.54
C VAL A 217 31.58 39.55 -6.86
N SER A 218 32.29 40.37 -6.08
CA SER A 218 33.51 39.95 -5.38
C SER A 218 33.25 38.91 -4.30
N ILE A 219 32.14 39.04 -3.56
CA ILE A 219 31.72 38.06 -2.54
C ILE A 219 31.38 36.72 -3.20
N VAL A 220 30.60 36.75 -4.29
CA VAL A 220 30.24 35.55 -5.05
C VAL A 220 31.48 34.88 -5.65
N ALA A 221 32.41 35.65 -6.22
CA ALA A 221 33.65 35.13 -6.78
C ALA A 221 34.51 34.41 -5.73
N ASN A 222 34.65 35.01 -4.53
CA ASN A 222 35.33 34.37 -3.40
C ASN A 222 34.63 33.09 -2.95
N TYR A 223 33.31 33.11 -2.83
CA TYR A 223 32.52 31.93 -2.48
C TYR A 223 32.73 30.79 -3.48
N ILE A 224 32.67 31.08 -4.78
CA ILE A 224 32.90 30.07 -5.82
C ILE A 224 34.34 29.53 -5.72
N LYS A 225 35.34 30.40 -5.52
CA LYS A 225 36.74 29.99 -5.35
C LYS A 225 36.95 29.06 -4.16
N GLU A 226 36.23 29.23 -3.05
CA GLU A 226 36.29 28.28 -1.94
C GLU A 226 35.68 26.93 -2.29
N ARG A 227 34.65 26.92 -3.13
CA ARG A 227 33.94 25.71 -3.57
C ARG A 227 34.65 24.95 -4.69
N THR A 228 35.59 25.56 -5.43
CA THR A 228 36.33 24.88 -6.50
C THR A 228 37.19 23.69 -6.02
N ARG A 229 37.42 23.56 -4.70
CA ARG A 229 38.15 22.41 -4.14
C ARG A 229 37.45 21.07 -4.40
N ASN A 230 36.13 21.07 -4.48
CA ASN A 230 35.32 19.85 -4.58
C ASN A 230 34.55 19.73 -5.90
N ALA A 231 34.53 20.78 -6.74
CA ALA A 231 33.81 20.79 -8.00
C ALA A 231 34.48 21.73 -9.02
N GLN A 232 34.32 21.44 -10.31
CA GLN A 232 34.81 22.28 -11.40
C GLN A 232 33.78 23.35 -11.75
N PHE A 233 34.21 24.61 -11.77
CA PHE A 233 33.38 25.75 -12.19
C PHE A 233 33.90 26.33 -13.50
N ILE A 234 33.01 26.45 -14.49
CA ILE A 234 33.22 27.17 -15.74
C ILE A 234 32.31 28.40 -15.71
N ILE A 235 32.91 29.59 -15.65
CA ILE A 235 32.19 30.85 -15.54
C ILE A 235 32.49 31.69 -16.78
N ILE A 236 31.43 32.17 -17.41
CA ILE A 236 31.49 33.15 -18.50
C ILE A 236 31.06 34.48 -17.90
N SER A 237 31.96 35.46 -17.94
CA SER A 237 31.74 36.78 -17.34
C SER A 237 32.59 37.83 -18.05
N LEU A 238 32.08 39.07 -18.06
CA LEU A 238 32.79 40.26 -18.53
C LEU A 238 33.30 41.15 -17.38
N ARG A 239 33.08 40.77 -16.11
CA ARG A 239 33.51 41.56 -14.94
C ARG A 239 34.87 41.08 -14.44
N ASN A 240 35.83 41.99 -14.35
CA ASN A 240 37.19 41.72 -13.88
C ASN A 240 37.23 40.93 -12.56
N ASN A 241 36.43 41.33 -11.57
CA ASN A 241 36.41 40.71 -10.25
C ASN A 241 36.02 39.21 -10.24
N MET A 242 35.27 38.74 -11.24
CA MET A 242 34.90 37.32 -11.32
C MET A 242 36.06 36.47 -11.78
N PHE A 243 36.72 36.88 -12.87
CA PHE A 243 37.75 36.06 -13.52
C PHE A 243 39.16 36.32 -12.99
N GLU A 244 39.39 37.39 -12.21
CA GLU A 244 40.67 37.65 -11.53
C GLU A 244 41.08 36.51 -10.59
N LEU A 245 40.10 35.80 -10.02
CA LEU A 245 40.31 34.67 -9.12
C LEU A 245 40.43 33.31 -9.83
N ALA A 246 40.33 33.29 -11.16
CA ALA A 246 40.30 32.05 -11.95
C ALA A 246 41.68 31.39 -12.03
N ASN A 247 41.71 30.05 -12.03
CA ASN A 247 42.94 29.29 -12.23
C ASN A 247 43.40 29.26 -13.69
N ARG A 248 42.46 29.38 -14.63
CA ARG A 248 42.69 29.38 -16.07
C ARG A 248 41.74 30.36 -16.71
N LEU A 249 42.25 31.15 -17.65
CA LEU A 249 41.45 32.08 -18.43
C LEU A 249 41.30 31.55 -19.85
N VAL A 250 40.09 31.57 -20.39
CA VAL A 250 39.81 31.22 -21.78
C VAL A 250 39.31 32.48 -22.49
N GLY A 251 40.15 33.06 -23.34
CA GLY A 251 39.80 34.18 -24.18
C GLY A 251 39.17 33.70 -25.49
N ILE A 252 38.04 34.28 -25.86
CA ILE A 252 37.35 33.98 -27.12
C ILE A 252 37.45 35.22 -28.01
N TYR A 253 37.83 35.03 -29.28
CA TYR A 253 37.95 36.12 -30.25
C TYR A 253 37.51 35.65 -31.64
N LYS A 254 37.11 36.60 -32.50
CA LYS A 254 36.58 36.30 -33.84
C LYS A 254 37.45 36.95 -34.91
N THR A 255 37.97 36.15 -35.84
CA THR A 255 38.75 36.62 -37.01
C THR A 255 38.18 36.01 -38.28
N HIS A 256 38.02 36.79 -39.35
CA HIS A 256 37.51 36.28 -40.64
C HIS A 256 36.21 35.46 -40.51
N ASN A 257 35.28 35.95 -39.68
CA ASN A 257 34.02 35.28 -39.34
C ASN A 257 34.15 33.89 -38.67
N ALA A 258 35.35 33.49 -38.24
CA ALA A 258 35.60 32.26 -37.49
C ALA A 258 35.90 32.57 -36.01
N THR A 259 35.20 31.89 -35.10
CA THR A 259 35.43 31.98 -33.65
C THR A 259 36.61 31.11 -33.27
N LYS A 260 37.58 31.69 -32.57
CA LYS A 260 38.77 31.01 -32.04
C LYS A 260 38.85 31.26 -30.53
N SER A 261 39.53 30.35 -29.83
CA SER A 261 39.81 30.50 -28.41
C SER A 261 41.30 30.37 -28.12
N ILE A 262 41.74 31.03 -27.06
CA ILE A 262 43.08 30.93 -26.50
C ILE A 262 42.97 30.73 -25.00
N THR A 263 43.77 29.82 -24.44
CA THR A 263 43.80 29.56 -23.00
C THR A 263 45.08 30.13 -22.41
N ILE A 264 44.97 30.86 -21.31
CA ILE A 264 46.07 31.55 -20.64
C ILE A 264 46.12 31.12 -19.17
N ASP A 265 47.34 30.96 -18.65
CA ASP A 265 47.59 30.78 -17.22
C ASP A 265 47.90 32.13 -16.57
N PRO A 266 47.01 32.71 -15.76
CA PRO A 266 47.26 34.01 -15.14
C PRO A 266 48.45 33.98 -14.16
N PHE A 267 48.74 32.82 -13.55
CA PHE A 267 49.85 32.71 -12.59
C PHE A 267 51.23 32.63 -13.25
N ALA A 268 51.30 32.20 -14.51
CA ALA A 268 52.56 32.15 -15.25
C ALA A 268 53.05 33.52 -15.73
N ILE A 269 52.22 34.57 -15.63
CA ILE A 269 52.51 35.93 -16.12
C ILE A 269 53.00 36.84 -14.98
N GLN A 270 52.79 36.44 -13.72
CA GLN A 270 53.20 37.21 -12.53
C GLN A 270 54.63 36.90 -12.02
N SER A 271 55.38 36.04 -12.71
CA SER A 271 56.80 35.74 -12.47
C SER A 271 57.70 36.43 -13.48
#